data_AF-A0AAV2K1J3-F1
#
_entry.id   AF-A0AAV2K1J3-F1
#
_cell.length_a   1.000
_cell.length_b   1.000
_cell.length_c   1.000
_cell.angle_alpha   90.00
_cell.angle_beta   90.00
_cell.angle_gamma   90.00
#
_symmetry.space_group_name_H-M   'P 1'
#
loop_
_entity.id
_entity.type
_entity.pdbx_description
1 polymer ?
#
loop_
_entity_poly.entity_id
_entity_poly.type
_entity_poly.pdbx_seq_one_letter_code
_entity_poly.pdbx_strand_id
1 'polypeptide(L)'
;MGKLQEKLLALQSVRDEVSSQVASVFQILDQVLVSEQVSALTERSAGAPSVADMLAWLQDAARHYRQQFIKRKALLLTLRPEGFSQMESAPENWRSLTSVNTEDTIHDMLWRVSFFLEPQ
;
A
#
# COMPACT_ATOMS: atom_id res chain seq x y z
N MET A 1 15.80 -23.76 47.71
CA MET A 1 15.49 -22.35 47.38
C MET A 1 16.65 -21.65 46.66
N GLY A 2 17.91 -21.70 47.15
CA GLY A 2 19.04 -20.98 46.53
C GLY A 2 19.35 -21.30 45.06
N LYS A 3 19.41 -22.59 44.67
CA LYS A 3 19.75 -23.00 43.29
C LYS A 3 18.74 -22.54 42.22
N LEU A 4 17.46 -22.40 42.60
CA LEU A 4 16.41 -21.87 41.70
C LEU A 4 16.57 -20.36 41.51
N GLN A 5 16.89 -19.64 42.58
CA GLN A 5 17.11 -18.20 42.56
C GLN A 5 18.35 -17.82 41.73
N GLU A 6 19.44 -18.59 41.83
CA GLU A 6 20.63 -18.42 40.98
C GLU A 6 20.31 -18.61 39.49
N LYS A 7 19.50 -19.62 39.14
CA LYS A 7 19.09 -19.87 37.75
C LYS A 7 18.18 -18.77 37.23
N LEU A 8 17.29 -18.24 38.07
CA LEU A 8 16.44 -17.11 37.72
C LEU A 8 17.27 -15.85 37.43
N LEU A 9 18.25 -15.54 38.27
CA LEU A 9 19.14 -14.39 38.10
C LEU A 9 20.00 -14.53 36.84
N ALA A 10 20.52 -15.73 36.56
CA ALA A 10 21.27 -15.99 35.34
C ALA A 10 20.40 -15.80 34.08
N LEU A 11 19.17 -16.31 34.07
CA LEU A 11 18.24 -16.11 32.96
C LEU A 11 17.82 -14.65 32.79
N GLN A 12 17.69 -13.92 33.89
CA GLN A 12 17.41 -12.49 33.85
C GLN A 12 18.59 -11.72 33.24
N SER A 13 19.82 -12.02 33.65
CA SER A 13 21.03 -11.43 33.06
C SER A 13 21.11 -11.68 31.55
N VAL A 14 20.86 -12.91 31.10
CA VAL A 14 20.87 -13.25 29.67
C VAL A 14 19.79 -12.48 28.91
N ARG A 15 18.59 -12.36 29.49
CA ARG A 15 17.50 -11.58 28.89
C ARG A 15 17.87 -10.11 28.77
N ASP A 16 18.45 -9.53 29.81
CA ASP A 16 18.81 -8.11 29.85
C ASP A 16 19.91 -7.82 28.83
N GLU A 17 20.89 -8.71 28.69
CA GLU A 17 21.96 -8.61 27.70
C GLU A 17 21.45 -8.73 26.27
N VAL A 18 20.60 -9.73 25.97
CA VAL A 18 19.95 -9.86 24.66
C VAL A 18 19.07 -8.65 24.36
N SER A 19 18.34 -8.13 25.34
CA SER A 19 17.49 -6.94 25.17
C SER A 19 18.34 -5.70 24.87
N SER A 20 19.49 -5.54 25.53
CA SER A 20 20.43 -4.46 25.25
C SER A 20 21.04 -4.58 23.86
N GLN A 21 21.40 -5.79 23.43
CA GLN A 21 21.93 -6.02 22.08
C GLN A 21 20.88 -5.70 21.01
N VAL A 22 19.64 -6.16 21.19
CA VAL A 22 18.52 -5.84 20.28
C VAL A 22 18.29 -4.33 20.22
N ALA A 23 18.28 -3.63 21.36
CA ALA A 23 18.15 -2.18 21.38
C ALA A 23 19.28 -1.46 20.65
N SER A 24 20.53 -1.93 20.80
CA SER A 24 21.68 -1.37 20.08
C SER A 24 21.59 -1.56 18.57
N VAL A 25 21.09 -2.71 18.10
CA VAL A 25 20.87 -2.98 16.67
C VAL A 25 19.81 -2.04 16.10
N PHE A 26 18.70 -1.81 16.82
CA PHE A 26 17.69 -0.84 16.40
C PHE A 26 18.24 0.59 16.36
N GLN A 27 19.06 1.00 17.33
CA GLN A 27 19.70 2.33 17.30
C GLN A 27 20.66 2.49 16.11
N ILE A 28 21.44 1.45 15.78
CA ILE A 28 22.33 1.47 14.62
C ILE A 28 21.51 1.53 13.32
N LEU A 29 20.45 0.72 13.21
CA LEU A 29 19.56 0.77 12.06
C LEU A 29 18.93 2.15 11.90
N ASP A 30 18.41 2.75 12.98
CA ASP A 30 17.84 4.09 12.95
C ASP A 30 18.89 5.15 12.54
N GLN A 31 20.13 5.05 13.03
CA GLN A 31 21.20 5.97 12.64
C GLN A 31 21.62 5.85 11.17
N VAL A 32 21.63 4.62 10.63
CA VAL A 32 21.92 4.35 9.21
C VAL A 32 20.74 4.78 8.31
N LEU A 33 19.50 4.54 8.74
CA LEU A 33 18.28 4.97 8.06
C LEU A 33 18.15 6.50 8.00
N VAL A 34 18.51 7.21 9.08
CA VAL A 34 18.36 8.67 9.18
C VAL A 34 19.46 9.44 8.45
N SER A 35 20.69 8.92 8.37
CA SER A 35 21.84 9.67 7.82
C SER A 35 22.09 9.45 6.31
N GLU A 36 21.75 8.28 5.76
CA GLU A 36 22.17 7.90 4.40
C GLU A 36 20.98 7.64 3.44
N GLN A 37 19.78 7.35 3.96
CA GLN A 37 18.70 6.81 3.13
C GLN A 37 17.64 7.80 2.66
N VAL A 38 17.43 8.97 3.27
CA VAL A 38 16.33 9.84 2.81
C VAL A 38 16.58 10.32 1.37
N SER A 39 17.82 10.66 0.99
CA SER A 39 18.14 11.00 -0.40
C SER A 39 18.08 9.76 -1.29
N ALA A 40 18.71 8.64 -0.89
CA ALA A 40 18.74 7.39 -1.67
C ALA A 40 17.35 6.77 -1.90
N LEU A 41 16.41 6.96 -0.97
CA LEU A 41 15.01 6.57 -1.11
C LEU A 41 14.25 7.46 -2.10
N THR A 42 14.67 8.71 -2.29
CA THR A 42 14.08 9.64 -3.28
C THR A 42 14.82 9.66 -4.62
N GLU A 43 16.01 9.07 -4.70
CA GLU A 43 16.80 9.00 -5.92
C GLU A 43 16.23 7.98 -6.91
N ARG A 44 16.19 8.35 -8.18
CA ARG A 44 15.78 7.46 -9.26
C ARG A 44 16.91 6.51 -9.59
N SER A 45 16.68 5.21 -9.43
CA SER A 45 17.60 4.17 -9.88
C SER A 45 17.09 3.48 -11.14
N ALA A 46 18.00 2.92 -11.95
CA ALA A 46 17.63 2.19 -13.15
C ALA A 46 16.95 0.82 -12.85
N GLY A 47 17.13 0.29 -11.64
CA GLY A 47 16.62 -1.02 -11.23
C GLY A 47 15.39 -0.99 -10.32
N ALA A 48 15.09 0.16 -9.70
CA ALA A 48 13.94 0.35 -8.83
C ALA A 48 13.47 1.82 -8.80
N PRO A 49 12.15 2.07 -8.87
CA PRO A 49 11.59 3.41 -8.74
C PRO A 49 11.89 4.01 -7.35
N SER A 50 12.01 5.33 -7.28
CA SER A 50 12.16 6.01 -5.99
C SER A 50 10.87 5.90 -5.15
N VAL A 51 10.97 6.14 -3.85
CA VAL A 51 9.81 6.27 -2.95
C VAL A 51 8.89 7.40 -3.40
N ALA A 52 9.42 8.49 -3.93
CA ALA A 52 8.60 9.58 -4.48
C ALA A 52 7.80 9.11 -5.71
N ASP A 53 8.42 8.34 -6.60
CA ASP A 53 7.73 7.76 -7.76
C ASP A 53 6.67 6.74 -7.32
N MET A 54 6.98 5.86 -6.35
CA MET A 54 6.02 4.90 -5.80
C MET A 54 4.81 5.58 -5.14
N LEU A 55 5.04 6.65 -4.39
CA LEU A 55 3.96 7.45 -3.79
C LEU A 55 3.12 8.16 -4.85
N ALA A 56 3.74 8.67 -5.92
CA ALA A 56 3.03 9.24 -7.05
C ALA A 56 2.12 8.19 -7.72
N TRP A 57 2.61 6.96 -7.94
CA TRP A 57 1.81 5.88 -8.49
C TRP A 57 0.63 5.49 -7.59
N LEU A 58 0.84 5.44 -6.27
CA LEU A 58 -0.25 5.23 -5.31
C LEU A 58 -1.31 6.35 -5.38
N GLN A 59 -0.88 7.60 -5.53
CA GLN A 59 -1.79 8.73 -5.68
C GLN A 59 -2.58 8.66 -6.98
N ASP A 60 -1.93 8.27 -8.07
CA ASP A 60 -2.57 8.06 -9.36
C ASP A 60 -3.58 6.90 -9.29
N ALA A 61 -3.23 5.79 -8.64
CA ALA A 61 -4.13 4.66 -8.38
C ALA A 61 -5.38 5.11 -7.61
N ALA A 62 -5.18 5.84 -6.50
CA ALA A 62 -6.27 6.37 -5.71
C ALA A 62 -7.18 7.32 -6.51
N ARG A 63 -6.59 8.19 -7.35
CA ARG A 63 -7.33 9.12 -8.22
C ARG A 63 -8.19 8.36 -9.23
N HIS A 64 -7.65 7.33 -9.86
CA HIS A 64 -8.37 6.48 -10.79
C HIS A 64 -9.59 5.83 -10.14
N TYR A 65 -9.41 5.09 -9.04
CA TYR A 65 -10.53 4.41 -8.37
C TYR A 65 -11.58 5.39 -7.87
N ARG A 66 -11.17 6.58 -7.39
CA ARG A 66 -12.10 7.65 -7.02
C ARG A 66 -12.92 8.13 -8.22
N GLN A 67 -12.31 8.34 -9.38
CA GLN A 67 -13.03 8.71 -10.60
C GLN A 67 -13.99 7.62 -11.04
N GLN A 68 -13.55 6.36 -11.00
CA GLN A 68 -14.37 5.19 -11.33
C GLN A 68 -15.60 5.07 -10.41
N PHE A 69 -15.43 5.33 -9.12
CA PHE A 69 -16.52 5.41 -8.15
C PHE A 69 -17.49 6.55 -8.47
N ILE A 70 -16.98 7.76 -8.73
CA ILE A 70 -17.81 8.93 -9.05
C ILE A 70 -18.64 8.69 -10.31
N LYS A 71 -18.04 8.15 -11.38
CA LYS A 71 -18.75 7.84 -12.64
C LYS A 71 -19.90 6.85 -12.41
N ARG A 72 -19.65 5.75 -11.68
CA ARG A 72 -20.68 4.75 -11.34
C ARG A 72 -21.78 5.34 -10.46
N LYS A 73 -21.40 6.10 -9.43
CA LYS A 73 -22.35 6.78 -8.55
C LYS A 73 -23.22 7.76 -9.33
N ALA A 74 -22.64 8.55 -10.23
CA ALA A 74 -23.36 9.48 -11.07
C ALA A 74 -24.38 8.77 -11.97
N LEU A 75 -23.98 7.67 -12.63
CA LEU A 75 -24.91 6.86 -13.42
C LEU A 75 -26.08 6.36 -12.57
N LEU A 76 -25.82 5.77 -11.40
CA LEU A 76 -26.89 5.28 -10.53
C LEU A 76 -27.85 6.37 -10.06
N LEU A 77 -27.34 7.58 -9.78
CA LEU A 77 -28.17 8.72 -9.38
C LEU A 77 -29.02 9.28 -10.53
N THR A 78 -28.70 8.97 -11.78
CA THR A 78 -29.52 9.38 -12.94
C THR A 78 -30.70 8.45 -13.18
N LEU A 79 -30.69 7.24 -12.62
CA LEU A 79 -31.76 6.26 -12.80
C LEU A 79 -32.95 6.64 -11.93
N ARG A 80 -34.07 6.96 -12.57
CA ARG A 80 -35.36 7.19 -11.91
C ARG A 80 -36.39 6.18 -12.40
N PRO A 81 -37.37 5.78 -11.55
CA PRO A 81 -38.44 4.88 -11.96
C PRO A 81 -39.25 5.38 -13.16
N GLU A 82 -39.35 6.70 -13.34
CA GLU A 82 -40.09 7.33 -14.42
C GLU A 82 -39.26 7.46 -15.71
N GLY A 83 -37.95 7.26 -15.63
CA GLY A 83 -36.99 7.45 -16.71
C GLY A 83 -36.73 6.17 -17.50
N PHE A 84 -37.75 5.66 -18.21
CA PHE A 84 -37.66 4.39 -18.95
C PHE A 84 -36.45 4.31 -19.91
N SER A 85 -36.17 5.36 -20.68
CA SER A 85 -35.01 5.37 -21.60
C SER A 85 -33.65 5.33 -20.89
N GLN A 86 -33.56 5.91 -19.68
CA GLN A 86 -32.35 5.86 -18.85
C GLN A 86 -32.17 4.48 -18.22
N MET A 87 -33.27 3.86 -17.79
CA MET A 87 -33.28 2.47 -17.30
C MET A 87 -32.90 1.47 -18.39
N GLU A 88 -33.42 1.63 -19.61
CA GLU A 88 -33.15 0.73 -20.74
C GLU A 88 -31.69 0.80 -21.20
N SER A 89 -31.12 2.00 -21.25
CA SER A 89 -29.70 2.21 -21.60
C SER A 89 -28.73 1.99 -20.43
N ALA A 90 -29.22 1.83 -19.19
CA ALA A 90 -28.39 1.67 -18.00
C ALA A 90 -27.37 0.52 -18.10
N PRO A 91 -27.71 -0.68 -18.60
CA PRO A 91 -26.76 -1.78 -18.70
C PRO A 91 -25.63 -1.49 -19.69
N GLU A 92 -25.92 -0.83 -20.81
CA GLU A 92 -24.91 -0.46 -21.80
C GLU A 92 -24.00 0.65 -21.28
N ASN A 93 -24.59 1.67 -20.65
CA ASN A 93 -23.84 2.74 -19.98
C ASN A 93 -23.00 2.22 -18.82
N TRP A 94 -23.46 1.19 -18.10
CA TRP A 94 -22.66 0.53 -17.08
C TRP A 94 -21.47 -0.22 -17.69
N ARG A 95 -21.70 -0.96 -18.78
CA ARG A 95 -20.66 -1.71 -19.49
C ARG A 95 -19.56 -0.80 -20.04
N SER A 96 -19.92 0.37 -20.59
CA SER A 96 -18.95 1.34 -21.10
C SER A 96 -18.10 1.99 -20.00
N LEU A 97 -18.55 1.97 -18.74
CA LEU A 97 -17.75 2.39 -17.57
C LEU A 97 -16.81 1.29 -17.05
N THR A 98 -16.99 0.05 -17.48
CA THR A 98 -16.20 -1.13 -17.07
C THR A 98 -15.28 -1.66 -18.15
N SER A 99 -15.37 -1.17 -19.38
CA SER A 99 -14.44 -1.57 -20.44
C SER A 99 -13.02 -1.20 -20.01
N VAL A 100 -12.19 -2.23 -19.77
CA VAL A 100 -10.79 -2.08 -19.38
C VAL A 100 -10.07 -1.30 -20.46
N ASN A 101 -9.77 -0.03 -20.20
CA ASN A 101 -8.81 0.68 -21.02
C ASN A 101 -7.40 0.16 -20.66
N THR A 102 -6.47 0.22 -21.62
CA THR A 102 -5.04 -0.05 -21.38
C THR A 102 -4.48 0.67 -20.15
N GLU A 103 -4.95 1.90 -19.90
CA GLU A 103 -4.61 2.71 -18.72
C GLU A 103 -5.14 2.10 -17.41
N ASP A 104 -6.31 1.45 -17.44
CA ASP A 104 -6.90 0.76 -16.28
C ASP A 104 -6.10 -0.48 -15.92
N THR A 105 -5.53 -1.18 -16.92
CA THR A 105 -4.65 -2.34 -16.70
C THR A 105 -3.35 -1.94 -16.02
N ILE A 106 -2.74 -0.84 -16.45
CA ILE A 106 -1.51 -0.31 -15.84
C ILE A 106 -1.78 0.09 -14.39
N HIS A 107 -2.89 0.78 -14.13
CA HIS A 107 -3.27 1.20 -12.78
C HIS A 107 -3.62 0.04 -11.86
N ASP A 108 -4.32 -0.98 -12.34
CA ASP A 108 -4.60 -2.19 -11.57
C ASP A 108 -3.29 -2.92 -11.23
N MET A 109 -2.37 -3.03 -12.18
CA MET A 109 -1.07 -3.65 -11.95
C MET A 109 -0.23 -2.85 -10.95
N LEU A 110 -0.20 -1.52 -11.05
CA LEU A 110 0.46 -0.65 -10.07
C LEU A 110 -0.17 -0.78 -8.69
N TRP A 111 -1.50 -0.86 -8.58
CA TRP A 111 -2.19 -1.09 -7.31
C TRP A 111 -1.78 -2.44 -6.70
N ARG A 112 -1.78 -3.51 -7.50
CA ARG A 112 -1.38 -4.85 -7.04
C ARG A 112 0.07 -4.89 -6.57
N VAL A 113 1.00 -4.30 -7.33
CA VAL A 113 2.41 -4.20 -6.92
C VAL A 113 2.54 -3.39 -5.64
N SER A 114 1.83 -2.27 -5.51
CA SER A 114 1.90 -1.40 -4.33
C SER A 114 1.39 -2.06 -3.05
N PHE A 115 0.43 -2.98 -3.18
CA PHE A 115 -0.12 -3.74 -2.05
C PHE A 115 0.38 -5.18 -1.95
N PHE A 116 1.42 -5.53 -2.73
CA PHE A 116 2.00 -6.88 -2.77
C PHE A 116 0.97 -8.00 -3.01
N LEU A 117 0.01 -7.75 -3.90
CA LEU A 117 -1.04 -8.70 -4.26
C LEU A 117 -0.61 -9.52 -5.48
N GLU A 118 -0.81 -10.83 -5.43
CA GLU A 118 -0.49 -11.72 -6.55
C GLU A 118 -1.44 -11.47 -7.75
N PRO A 119 -0.91 -11.48 -8.99
CA PRO A 119 -1.75 -11.53 -10.19
C PRO A 119 -2.49 -12.89 -10.24
N GLN A 120 -3.80 -12.84 -10.49
CA GLN A 120 -4.65 -14.03 -10.69
C GLN A 120 -4.60 -14.47 -12.14
#